data_AF-A0A9D1NQR2-F1
#
_entry.id   AF-A0A9D1NQR2-F1
#
_cell.length_a   1.000
_cell.length_b   1.000
_cell.length_c   1.000
_cell.angle_alpha   90.00
_cell.angle_beta   90.00
_cell.angle_gamma   90.00
#
_symmetry.space_group_name_H-M   'P 1'
#
loop_
_entity.id
_entity.type
_entity.pdbx_description
1 polymer ?
#
loop_
_entity_poly.entity_id
_entity_poly.type
_entity_poly.pdbx_seq_one_letter_code
_entity_poly.pdbx_strand_id
1 'polypeptide(L)'
;MKKPVILFKSVLYLILCWLSSFVITMFFQTFYEMLGIIMCFAFGLCSVGACICLYGDFTLKQGRKMSVYDERHTKEDNSRFGLVIGAVPTAINYIFVLVLYLSSFEIIKFDFYPYYKTLTLYFVPLTYLFAPNKVEVINDVTMSVSAHAWELSPLALIVITVLPLVFLVTCWLGFRIGYKHIDVKERIIYGRK
;
A
#
# COMPACT_ATOMS: atom_id res chain seq x y z
N MET A 1 -0.06 -0.35 27.41
CA MET A 1 0.28 0.46 26.21
C MET A 1 -0.93 1.28 25.76
N LYS A 2 -0.77 2.56 25.38
CA LYS A 2 -1.90 3.39 24.89
C LYS A 2 -2.21 3.02 23.43
N LYS A 3 -3.19 2.13 23.22
CA LYS A 3 -3.70 1.71 21.89
C LYS A 3 -3.96 2.87 20.90
N PRO A 4 -4.56 4.02 21.28
CA PRO A 4 -4.82 5.11 20.32
C PRO A 4 -3.55 5.76 19.76
N VAL A 5 -2.46 5.81 20.54
CA VAL A 5 -1.18 6.39 20.08
C VAL A 5 -0.55 5.51 18.99
N ILE A 6 -0.77 4.20 19.02
CA ILE A 6 -0.24 3.27 18.02
C ILE A 6 -1.00 3.41 16.71
N LEU A 7 -2.31 3.63 16.77
CA LEU A 7 -3.14 3.88 15.59
C LEU A 7 -2.74 5.21 14.92
N PHE A 8 -2.52 6.26 15.71
CA PHE A 8 -2.01 7.53 15.18
C PHE A 8 -0.64 7.37 14.50
N LYS A 9 0.27 6.58 15.10
CA LYS A 9 1.54 6.25 14.46
C LYS A 9 1.35 5.50 13.14
N SER A 10 0.37 4.60 13.03
CA SER A 10 0.07 3.90 11.77
C SER A 10 -0.26 4.87 10.62
N VAL A 11 -0.98 5.96 10.92
CA VAL A 11 -1.26 7.04 9.95
C VAL A 11 0.02 7.78 9.55
N LEU A 12 0.90 8.10 10.50
CA LEU A 12 2.18 8.75 10.19
C LEU A 12 3.07 7.86 9.29
N TYR A 13 3.06 6.55 9.50
CA TYR A 13 3.77 5.59 8.65
C TYR A 13 3.17 5.49 7.23
N LEU A 14 1.87 5.79 7.06
CA LEU A 14 1.25 5.86 5.74
C LEU A 14 1.84 7.03 4.93
N ILE A 15 2.00 8.19 5.58
CA ILE A 15 2.64 9.38 5.00
C ILE A 15 4.10 9.08 4.67
N LEU A 16 4.81 8.36 5.54
CA LEU A 16 6.18 7.94 5.28
C LEU A 16 6.26 6.98 4.07
N CYS A 17 5.33 6.03 3.94
CA CYS A 17 5.24 5.16 2.76
C CYS A 17 5.01 5.98 1.49
N TRP A 18 4.08 6.95 1.55
CA TRP A 18 3.83 7.88 0.46
C TRP A 18 5.09 8.64 0.04
N LEU A 19 5.84 9.21 0.99
CA LEU A 19 7.12 9.90 0.72
C LEU A 19 8.19 8.95 0.16
N SER A 20 8.30 7.73 0.68
CA SER A 20 9.27 6.76 0.18
C SER A 20 8.96 6.34 -1.26
N SER A 21 7.67 6.21 -1.58
CA SER A 21 7.22 5.84 -2.92
C SER A 21 7.29 7.00 -3.90
N PHE A 22 7.19 8.25 -3.43
CA PHE A 22 7.43 9.44 -4.26
C PHE A 22 8.81 9.40 -4.94
N VAL A 23 9.86 9.05 -4.19
CA VAL A 23 11.22 8.90 -4.73
C VAL A 23 11.25 7.82 -5.81
N ILE A 24 10.64 6.65 -5.54
CA ILE A 24 10.59 5.53 -6.49
C ILE A 24 9.82 5.92 -7.76
N THR A 25 8.70 6.65 -7.63
CA THR A 25 7.89 7.09 -8.76
C THR A 25 8.58 8.15 -9.62
N MET A 26 9.43 9.00 -9.03
CA MET A 26 10.23 9.96 -9.81
C MET A 26 11.20 9.26 -10.75
N PHE A 27 11.89 8.21 -10.28
CA PHE A 27 12.75 7.41 -11.15
C PHE A 27 11.93 6.60 -12.17
N PHE A 28 10.78 6.06 -11.76
CA PHE A 28 9.91 5.30 -12.64
C PHE A 28 9.52 6.08 -13.90
N GLN A 29 9.15 7.36 -13.77
CA GLN A 29 8.79 8.19 -14.93
C GLN A 29 9.95 8.34 -15.93
N THR A 30 11.18 8.54 -15.45
CA THR A 30 12.38 8.67 -16.29
C THR A 30 12.72 7.38 -17.03
N PHE A 31 12.53 6.22 -16.41
CA PHE A 31 12.89 4.92 -17.01
C PHE A 31 11.74 4.27 -17.80
N TYR A 32 10.50 4.71 -17.60
CA TYR A 32 9.34 4.18 -18.31
C TYR A 32 9.45 4.39 -19.83
N GLU A 33 9.96 5.53 -20.27
CA GLU A 33 10.14 5.83 -21.70
C GLU A 33 11.12 4.87 -22.41
N MET A 34 12.10 4.31 -21.69
CA MET A 34 13.11 3.44 -22.29
C MET A 34 12.70 1.96 -22.33
N LEU A 35 12.02 1.46 -21.30
CA LEU A 35 11.83 0.01 -21.08
C LEU A 35 10.36 -0.39 -20.80
N GLY A 36 9.44 0.59 -20.79
CA GLY A 36 8.00 0.38 -20.78
C GLY A 36 7.50 -0.56 -19.67
N ILE A 37 6.85 -1.65 -20.09
CA ILE A 37 6.13 -2.61 -19.24
C ILE A 37 7.05 -3.29 -18.21
N ILE A 38 8.30 -3.59 -18.58
CA ILE A 38 9.25 -4.26 -17.68
C ILE A 38 9.53 -3.38 -16.46
N MET A 39 9.60 -2.07 -16.67
CA MET A 39 9.81 -1.10 -15.59
C MET A 39 8.59 -0.96 -14.69
N CYS A 40 7.37 -1.06 -15.22
CA CYS A 40 6.16 -1.10 -14.38
C CYS A 40 6.20 -2.26 -13.39
N PHE A 41 6.66 -3.44 -13.84
CA PHE A 41 6.75 -4.62 -12.98
C PHE A 41 7.88 -4.49 -11.95
N ALA A 42 9.09 -4.10 -12.37
CA ALA A 42 10.23 -3.96 -11.47
C ALA A 42 10.00 -2.87 -10.41
N PHE A 43 9.59 -1.67 -10.83
CA PHE A 43 9.31 -0.57 -9.90
C PHE A 43 8.05 -0.82 -9.06
N GLY A 44 7.06 -1.55 -9.60
CA GLY A 44 5.88 -1.97 -8.84
C GLY A 44 6.20 -2.95 -7.72
N LEU A 45 7.09 -3.92 -7.97
CA LEU A 45 7.59 -4.80 -6.93
C LEU A 45 8.41 -4.03 -5.89
N CYS A 46 9.24 -3.08 -6.32
CA CYS A 46 10.01 -2.23 -5.41
C CYS A 46 9.12 -1.33 -4.53
N SER A 47 8.07 -0.72 -5.09
CA SER A 47 7.19 0.18 -4.34
C SER A 47 6.33 -0.58 -3.32
N VAL A 48 5.79 -1.74 -3.71
CA VAL A 48 5.09 -2.64 -2.79
C VAL A 48 6.05 -3.21 -1.74
N GLY A 49 7.26 -3.59 -2.15
CA GLY A 49 8.32 -4.06 -1.25
C GLY A 49 8.70 -3.01 -0.20
N ALA A 50 8.84 -1.75 -0.59
CA ALA A 50 9.07 -0.65 0.34
C ALA A 50 7.95 -0.52 1.39
N CYS A 51 6.69 -0.63 0.96
CA CYS A 51 5.54 -0.63 1.86
C CYS A 51 5.57 -1.82 2.83
N ILE A 52 5.86 -3.03 2.33
CA ILE A 52 6.00 -4.24 3.14
C ILE A 52 7.10 -4.07 4.19
N CYS A 53 8.26 -3.53 3.81
CA CYS A 53 9.39 -3.33 4.72
C CYS A 53 9.09 -2.30 5.82
N LEU A 54 8.49 -1.15 5.45
CA LEU A 54 8.18 -0.08 6.40
C LEU A 54 7.10 -0.51 7.42
N TYR A 55 5.98 -1.05 6.93
CA TYR A 55 4.91 -1.54 7.81
C TYR A 55 5.31 -2.83 8.53
N GLY A 56 6.08 -3.71 7.90
CA GLY A 56 6.61 -4.92 8.50
C GLY A 56 7.50 -4.60 9.72
N ASP A 57 8.50 -3.73 9.56
CA ASP A 57 9.38 -3.33 10.67
C ASP A 57 8.61 -2.61 11.80
N PHE A 58 7.71 -1.70 11.44
CA PHE A 58 6.85 -1.03 12.42
C PHE A 58 6.02 -2.03 13.23
N THR A 59 5.32 -2.94 12.56
CA THR A 59 4.44 -3.90 13.23
C THR A 59 5.20 -4.97 14.02
N LEU A 60 6.39 -5.40 13.57
CA LEU A 60 7.28 -6.28 14.32
C LEU A 60 7.69 -5.65 15.66
N LYS A 61 8.15 -4.39 15.63
CA LYS A 61 8.55 -3.64 16.84
C LYS A 61 7.38 -3.43 17.78
N GLN A 62 6.18 -3.17 17.26
CA GLN A 62 4.97 -3.03 18.08
C GLN A 62 4.52 -4.38 18.69
N GLY A 63 4.56 -5.47 17.91
CA GLY A 63 4.23 -6.82 18.39
C GLY A 63 5.10 -7.23 19.57
N ARG A 64 6.42 -7.02 19.46
CA ARG A 64 7.37 -7.33 20.54
C ARG A 64 7.09 -6.52 21.82
N LYS A 65 6.82 -5.23 21.69
CA LYS A 65 6.51 -4.36 22.84
C LYS A 65 5.18 -4.76 23.51
N MET A 66 4.20 -5.18 22.72
CA MET A 66 2.91 -5.62 23.22
C MET A 66 3.02 -6.95 23.96
N SER A 67 3.78 -7.91 23.43
CA SER A 67 4.07 -9.20 24.10
C SER A 67 4.64 -8.99 25.50
N VAL A 68 5.70 -8.17 25.62
CA VAL A 68 6.32 -7.85 26.92
C VAL A 68 5.37 -7.09 27.85
N TYR A 69 4.48 -6.25 27.30
CA TYR A 69 3.49 -5.53 28.10
C TYR A 69 2.42 -6.47 28.67
N ASP A 70 1.92 -7.39 27.84
CA ASP A 70 0.87 -8.35 28.21
C ASP A 70 1.40 -9.40 29.21
N GLU A 71 2.64 -9.87 29.04
CA GLU A 71 3.33 -10.75 29.99
C GLU A 71 3.44 -10.12 31.39
N ARG A 72 3.69 -8.80 31.47
CA ARG A 72 3.82 -8.07 32.75
C ARG A 72 2.49 -7.73 33.42
N HIS A 73 1.38 -7.69 32.68
CA HIS A 73 0.09 -7.23 33.20
C HIS A 73 -0.99 -8.32 33.21
N THR A 74 -0.63 -9.57 32.89
CA THR A 74 -1.53 -10.74 32.90
C THR A 74 -2.82 -10.47 32.11
N LYS A 75 -2.68 -9.81 30.95
CA LYS A 75 -3.81 -9.44 30.07
C LYS A 75 -4.01 -10.46 28.95
N GLU A 76 -5.23 -10.50 28.44
CA GLU A 76 -5.66 -11.34 27.32
C GLU A 76 -4.76 -11.21 26.08
N ASP A 77 -4.71 -12.30 25.28
CA ASP A 77 -3.90 -12.38 24.06
C ASP A 77 -4.31 -11.31 23.03
N ASN A 78 -3.46 -10.29 22.85
CA ASN A 78 -3.67 -9.23 21.86
C ASN A 78 -3.06 -9.55 20.48
N SER A 79 -2.79 -10.83 20.16
CA SER A 79 -2.18 -11.24 18.88
C SER A 79 -2.95 -10.77 17.62
N ARG A 80 -4.24 -10.46 17.73
CA ARG A 80 -5.09 -9.92 16.64
C ARG A 80 -4.92 -8.41 16.41
N PHE A 81 -4.25 -7.69 17.31
CA PHE A 81 -4.11 -6.24 17.22
C PHE A 81 -3.39 -5.78 15.94
N GLY A 82 -2.56 -6.64 15.34
CA GLY A 82 -1.97 -6.40 14.02
C GLY A 82 -2.98 -6.16 12.90
N LEU A 83 -4.16 -6.81 12.94
CA LEU A 83 -5.24 -6.55 11.98
C LEU A 83 -5.79 -5.14 12.14
N VAL A 84 -5.94 -4.66 13.37
CA VAL A 84 -6.44 -3.31 13.66
C VAL A 84 -5.43 -2.27 13.18
N ILE A 85 -4.13 -2.51 13.38
CA ILE A 85 -3.08 -1.61 12.89
C ILE A 85 -3.10 -1.50 11.36
N GLY A 86 -3.27 -2.64 10.66
CA GLY A 86 -3.34 -2.69 9.19
C GLY A 86 -4.67 -2.22 8.62
N ALA A 87 -5.76 -2.31 9.38
CA ALA A 87 -7.08 -1.82 8.95
C ALA A 87 -7.10 -0.29 8.78
N VAL A 88 -6.30 0.46 9.55
CA VAL A 88 -6.21 1.92 9.43
C VAL A 88 -5.75 2.37 8.03
N PRO A 89 -4.55 2.01 7.55
CA PRO A 89 -4.11 2.39 6.21
C PRO A 89 -4.98 1.77 5.11
N THR A 90 -5.48 0.56 5.33
CA THR A 90 -6.38 -0.11 4.37
C THR A 90 -7.71 0.64 4.21
N ALA A 91 -8.31 1.10 5.31
CA ALA A 91 -9.56 1.86 5.30
C ALA A 91 -9.39 3.22 4.60
N ILE A 92 -8.28 3.93 4.86
CA ILE A 92 -7.98 5.20 4.18
C ILE A 92 -7.87 4.99 2.66
N ASN A 93 -7.18 3.93 2.24
CA ASN A 93 -7.08 3.58 0.82
C ASN A 93 -8.44 3.20 0.21
N TYR A 94 -9.27 2.45 0.93
CA TYR A 94 -10.59 2.09 0.45
C TYR A 94 -11.52 3.30 0.29
N ILE A 95 -11.36 4.35 1.10
CA ILE A 95 -12.07 5.62 0.87
C ILE A 95 -11.70 6.18 -0.50
N PHE A 96 -10.42 6.19 -0.87
CA PHE A 96 -10.00 6.64 -2.20
C PHE A 96 -10.55 5.76 -3.33
N VAL A 97 -10.56 4.44 -3.14
CA VAL A 97 -11.13 3.49 -4.10
C VAL A 97 -12.64 3.70 -4.27
N LEU A 98 -13.39 3.94 -3.19
CA LEU A 98 -14.82 4.22 -3.27
C LEU A 98 -15.11 5.51 -4.04
N VAL A 99 -14.34 6.58 -3.80
CA VAL A 99 -14.47 7.82 -4.57
C VAL A 99 -14.13 7.59 -6.04
N LEU A 100 -13.14 6.74 -6.34
CA LEU A 100 -12.82 6.35 -7.71
C LEU A 100 -13.97 5.58 -8.37
N TYR A 101 -14.64 4.65 -7.67
CA TYR A 101 -15.82 3.97 -8.20
C TYR A 101 -16.96 4.95 -8.51
N LEU A 102 -17.23 5.90 -7.61
CA LEU A 102 -18.25 6.94 -7.85
C LEU A 102 -17.94 7.81 -9.07
N SER A 103 -16.65 8.07 -9.33
CA SER A 103 -16.17 8.77 -10.53
C SER A 103 -16.26 7.88 -11.79
N SER A 104 -15.95 6.59 -11.68
CA SER A 104 -16.04 5.60 -12.77
C SER A 104 -17.47 5.33 -13.26
N PHE A 105 -18.47 5.40 -12.37
CA PHE A 105 -19.89 5.26 -12.72
C PHE A 105 -20.55 6.58 -13.17
N GLU A 106 -19.75 7.63 -13.43
CA GLU A 106 -20.22 8.97 -13.85
C GLU A 106 -21.21 9.65 -12.88
N ILE A 107 -21.30 9.19 -11.63
CA ILE A 107 -22.14 9.82 -10.59
C ILE A 107 -21.57 11.21 -10.25
N ILE A 108 -20.25 11.32 -10.30
CA ILE A 108 -19.52 12.57 -10.11
C ILE A 108 -18.90 12.95 -11.46
N LYS A 109 -19.25 14.12 -12.01
CA LYS A 109 -18.67 14.67 -13.27
C LYS A 109 -17.17 15.05 -13.16
N PHE A 110 -16.52 14.68 -12.07
CA PHE A 110 -15.14 15.00 -11.77
C PHE A 110 -14.29 13.76 -12.00
N ASP A 111 -13.21 13.91 -12.77
CA ASP A 111 -12.25 12.84 -13.02
C ASP A 111 -11.32 12.67 -11.82
N PHE A 112 -11.63 11.69 -10.97
CA PHE A 112 -10.87 11.44 -9.73
C PHE A 112 -9.63 10.56 -9.97
N TYR A 113 -9.48 9.95 -11.14
CA TYR A 113 -8.37 9.03 -11.40
C TYR A 113 -6.96 9.65 -11.29
N PRO A 114 -6.69 10.87 -11.79
CA PRO A 114 -5.40 11.54 -11.57
C PRO A 114 -5.11 11.77 -10.07
N TYR A 115 -6.13 12.12 -9.30
CA TYR A 115 -6.01 12.34 -7.85
C TYR A 115 -5.82 11.04 -7.09
N TYR A 116 -6.47 9.97 -7.52
CA TYR A 116 -6.24 8.64 -6.96
C TYR A 116 -4.76 8.23 -7.11
N LYS A 117 -4.17 8.39 -8.30
CA LYS A 117 -2.75 8.08 -8.53
C LYS A 117 -1.80 8.86 -7.62
N THR A 118 -2.07 10.15 -7.43
CA THR A 118 -1.22 11.00 -6.56
C THR A 118 -1.42 10.70 -5.07
N LEU A 119 -2.61 10.28 -4.64
CA LEU A 119 -2.86 9.87 -3.26
C LEU A 119 -2.27 8.49 -2.95
N THR A 120 -2.23 7.58 -3.93
CA THR A 120 -1.69 6.22 -3.80
C THR A 120 -0.37 6.04 -4.57
N LEU A 121 0.60 6.93 -4.38
CA LEU A 121 1.90 6.88 -5.07
C LEU A 121 2.59 5.51 -4.98
N TYR A 122 2.44 4.82 -3.84
CA TYR A 122 2.98 3.48 -3.62
C TYR A 122 2.49 2.40 -4.60
N PHE A 123 1.33 2.59 -5.23
CA PHE A 123 0.78 1.66 -6.21
C PHE A 123 0.87 2.15 -7.66
N VAL A 124 1.41 3.35 -7.90
CA VAL A 124 1.44 3.97 -9.22
C VAL A 124 2.07 3.07 -10.30
N PRO A 125 3.27 2.48 -10.12
CA PRO A 125 3.86 1.65 -11.16
C PRO A 125 3.00 0.43 -11.55
N LEU A 126 2.26 -0.13 -10.57
CA LEU A 126 1.33 -1.24 -10.81
C LEU A 126 0.04 -0.77 -11.50
N THR A 127 -0.50 0.39 -11.12
CA THR A 127 -1.69 0.95 -11.79
C THR A 127 -1.40 1.32 -13.26
N TYR A 128 -0.16 1.73 -13.58
CA TYR A 128 0.27 1.98 -14.95
C TYR A 128 0.31 0.73 -15.83
N LEU A 129 0.46 -0.47 -15.23
CA LEU A 129 0.42 -1.73 -15.97
C LEU A 129 -0.99 -2.02 -16.53
N PHE A 130 -2.03 -1.66 -15.79
CA PHE A 130 -3.41 -2.02 -16.10
C PHE A 130 -4.25 -0.86 -16.65
N ALA A 131 -3.81 0.37 -16.43
CA ALA A 131 -4.44 1.58 -16.92
C ALA A 131 -3.36 2.63 -17.26
N PRO A 132 -2.64 2.42 -18.39
CA PRO A 132 -1.57 3.29 -18.83
C PRO A 132 -2.10 4.69 -19.12
N ASN A 133 -1.25 5.69 -18.94
CA ASN A 133 -1.56 7.05 -19.38
C ASN A 133 -1.61 7.08 -20.92
N LYS A 134 -2.59 7.79 -21.47
CA LYS A 134 -2.63 8.10 -22.89
C LYS A 134 -1.65 9.24 -23.17
N VAL A 135 -0.94 9.17 -24.29
CA VAL A 135 -0.10 10.29 -24.75
C VAL A 135 -1.00 11.19 -25.57
N GLU A 136 -1.25 12.40 -25.08
CA GLU A 136 -1.99 13.42 -25.83
C GLU A 136 -1.05 14.58 -26.12
N VAL A 137 -1.14 15.12 -27.35
CA VAL A 137 -0.42 16.32 -27.74
C VAL A 137 -1.34 17.50 -27.48
N ILE A 138 -1.07 18.25 -26.42
CA ILE A 138 -1.81 19.46 -26.07
C ILE A 138 -0.85 20.63 -26.29
N ASN A 139 -1.18 21.53 -27.21
CA ASN A 139 -0.36 22.71 -27.55
C ASN A 139 1.10 22.36 -27.94
N ASP A 140 1.30 21.40 -28.85
CA ASP A 140 2.62 20.94 -29.33
C ASP A 140 3.56 20.34 -28.25
N VAL A 141 3.06 20.09 -27.03
CA VAL A 141 3.78 19.39 -25.97
C VAL A 141 3.15 18.00 -25.80
N THR A 142 3.95 16.94 -25.94
CA THR A 142 3.53 15.57 -25.63
C THR A 142 3.38 15.42 -24.12
N MET A 143 2.16 15.30 -23.62
CA MET A 143 1.87 15.11 -22.20
C MET A 143 1.27 13.73 -21.96
N SER A 144 1.71 13.05 -20.90
CA SER A 144 1.06 11.82 -20.46
C SER A 144 -0.21 12.19 -19.68
N VAL A 145 -1.37 12.04 -20.30
CA VAL A 145 -2.66 12.29 -19.67
C VAL A 145 -3.15 10.98 -19.06
N SER A 146 -3.55 10.99 -17.79
CA SER A 146 -4.14 9.81 -17.17
C SER A 146 -5.45 9.46 -17.88
N ALA A 147 -5.65 8.17 -18.21
CA ALA A 147 -6.91 7.70 -18.79
C ALA A 147 -8.10 8.15 -17.92
N HIS A 148 -9.22 8.53 -18.53
CA HIS A 148 -10.35 9.01 -17.76
C HIS A 148 -10.94 7.91 -16.86
N ALA A 149 -11.52 8.28 -15.72
CA ALA A 149 -12.10 7.33 -14.78
C ALA A 149 -13.18 6.39 -15.41
N TRP A 150 -13.87 6.83 -16.46
CA TRP A 150 -14.90 6.05 -17.17
C TRP A 150 -14.33 5.07 -18.20
N GLU A 151 -13.06 5.22 -18.60
CA GLU A 151 -12.38 4.34 -19.56
C GLU A 151 -11.58 3.21 -18.86
N LEU A 152 -11.67 3.12 -17.53
CA LEU A 152 -10.97 2.13 -16.74
C LEU A 152 -11.47 0.72 -17.06
N SER A 153 -10.55 -0.16 -17.49
CA SER A 153 -10.84 -1.58 -17.69
C SER A 153 -11.35 -2.22 -16.39
N PRO A 154 -12.34 -3.13 -16.44
CA PRO A 154 -12.81 -3.88 -15.27
C PRO A 154 -11.67 -4.58 -14.51
N LEU A 155 -10.65 -5.03 -15.22
CA LEU A 155 -9.48 -5.66 -14.63
C LEU A 155 -8.63 -4.68 -13.81
N ALA A 156 -8.51 -3.42 -14.27
CA ALA A 156 -7.80 -2.38 -13.52
C ALA A 156 -8.53 -2.06 -12.20
N LEU A 157 -9.86 -2.04 -12.20
CA LEU A 157 -10.68 -1.83 -11.00
C LEU A 157 -10.52 -2.97 -9.98
N ILE A 158 -10.43 -4.23 -10.44
CA ILE A 158 -10.14 -5.38 -9.56
C ILE A 158 -8.75 -5.25 -8.92
N VAL A 159 -7.74 -4.87 -9.70
CA VAL A 159 -6.39 -4.70 -9.16
C VAL A 159 -6.34 -3.57 -8.12
N ILE A 160 -6.98 -2.44 -8.43
CA ILE A 160 -7.08 -1.27 -7.53
C ILE A 160 -7.78 -1.63 -6.21
N THR A 161 -8.78 -2.51 -6.22
CA THR A 161 -9.46 -2.96 -4.99
C THR A 161 -8.67 -3.95 -4.15
N VAL A 162 -7.82 -4.77 -4.78
CA VAL A 162 -7.03 -5.79 -4.09
C VAL A 162 -5.74 -5.20 -3.49
N LEU A 163 -5.12 -4.22 -4.16
CA LEU A 163 -3.83 -3.63 -3.76
C LEU A 163 -3.79 -3.13 -2.28
N PRO A 164 -4.82 -2.42 -1.77
CA PRO A 164 -4.84 -1.97 -0.37
C PRO A 164 -4.75 -3.09 0.67
N LEU A 165 -5.17 -4.32 0.34
CA LEU A 165 -5.11 -5.46 1.27
C LEU A 165 -3.68 -5.86 1.64
N VAL A 166 -2.68 -5.46 0.84
CA VAL A 166 -1.27 -5.66 1.17
C VAL A 166 -0.94 -5.07 2.54
N PHE A 167 -1.47 -3.89 2.88
CA PHE A 167 -1.24 -3.27 4.20
C PHE A 167 -1.83 -4.09 5.35
N LEU A 168 -3.01 -4.68 5.14
CA LEU A 168 -3.66 -5.52 6.14
C LEU A 168 -2.86 -6.81 6.38
N VAL A 169 -2.47 -7.50 5.31
CA VAL A 169 -1.73 -8.76 5.39
C VAL A 169 -0.35 -8.55 5.99
N THR A 170 0.38 -7.52 5.57
CA THR A 170 1.73 -7.20 6.08
C THR A 170 1.71 -6.87 7.57
N CYS A 171 0.75 -6.03 8.00
CA CYS A 171 0.61 -5.67 9.41
C CYS A 171 0.21 -6.87 10.27
N TRP A 172 -0.68 -7.74 9.77
CA TRP A 172 -1.06 -8.96 10.48
C TRP A 172 0.10 -9.93 10.64
N LEU A 173 0.83 -10.22 9.56
CA LEU A 173 1.97 -11.12 9.59
C LEU A 173 3.10 -10.55 10.46
N GLY A 174 3.51 -9.30 10.22
CA GLY A 174 4.59 -8.64 10.97
C GLY A 174 4.29 -8.56 12.46
N PHE A 175 3.07 -8.18 12.83
CA PHE A 175 2.67 -8.14 14.23
C PHE A 175 2.65 -9.52 14.87
N ARG A 176 2.10 -10.54 14.20
CA ARG A 176 2.02 -11.91 14.74
C ARG A 176 3.41 -12.52 14.93
N ILE A 177 4.33 -12.27 14.00
CA ILE A 177 5.73 -12.70 14.09
C ILE A 177 6.39 -12.03 15.31
N GLY A 178 6.25 -10.71 15.44
CA GLY A 178 6.87 -9.96 16.53
C GLY A 178 6.27 -10.28 17.91
N TYR A 179 4.96 -10.51 17.97
CA TYR A 179 4.24 -10.81 19.21
C TYR A 179 4.52 -12.23 19.73
N LYS A 180 4.50 -13.23 18.84
CA LYS A 180 4.76 -14.63 19.23
C LYS A 180 6.25 -14.99 19.27
N HIS A 181 7.15 -14.01 19.07
CA HIS A 181 8.58 -14.22 18.95
C HIS A 181 8.92 -15.37 17.99
N ILE A 182 8.20 -15.45 16.87
CA ILE A 182 8.42 -16.52 15.90
C ILE A 182 9.77 -16.25 15.25
N ASP A 183 10.73 -17.14 15.48
CA ASP A 183 11.97 -17.11 14.72
C ASP A 183 11.68 -17.61 13.29
N VAL A 184 11.51 -16.65 12.39
CA VAL A 184 11.18 -16.91 10.99
C VAL A 184 12.30 -17.68 10.31
N LYS A 185 13.55 -17.46 10.72
CA LYS A 185 14.72 -18.18 10.16
C LYS A 185 14.64 -19.65 10.52
N GLU A 186 14.41 -19.94 11.80
CA GLU A 186 14.33 -21.32 12.29
C GLU A 186 13.15 -22.07 11.65
N ARG A 187 11.99 -21.40 11.52
CA ARG A 187 10.80 -22.01 10.89
C ARG A 187 10.95 -22.27 9.38
N ILE A 188 11.72 -21.44 8.67
CA ILE A 188 12.02 -21.65 7.24
C ILE A 188 13.07 -22.76 7.06
N ILE A 189 14.11 -22.78 7.89
CA ILE A 189 15.25 -23.71 7.76
C ILE A 189 14.89 -25.12 8.26
N TYR A 190 14.22 -25.23 9.40
CA TYR A 190 14.00 -26.52 10.07
C TYR A 190 12.59 -27.09 9.84
N GLY A 191 11.72 -26.38 9.12
CA GLY A 191 10.32 -26.74 8.97
C GLY A 191 9.55 -26.65 10.29
N ARG A 192 8.21 -26.63 10.23
CA ARG A 192 7.37 -26.66 11.44
C ARG A 192 7.66 -27.96 12.21
N LYS A 193 8.29 -27.86 13.38
CA LYS A 193 7.96 -28.77 14.48
C LYS A 193 6.67 -28.30 15.13
#